data_AF-A0A8T3R5V6-F1
#
_entry.id   AF-A0A8T3R5V6-F1
#
_cell.length_a   1.000
_cell.length_b   1.000
_cell.length_c   1.000
_cell.angle_alpha   90.00
_cell.angle_beta   90.00
_cell.angle_gamma   90.00
#
_symmetry.space_group_name_H-M   'P 1'
#
loop_
_entity.id
_entity.type
_entity.pdbx_description
1 polymer ?
#
loop_
_entity_poly.entity_id
_entity_poly.type
_entity_poly.pdbx_seq_one_letter_code
_entity_poly.pdbx_strand_id
1 'polypeptide(L)'
;MNIEAAFEQRLEQALLLDPAASTLQALDERIVRAIARVPEARASRWSLRRASRPGLAFMLLAVLAGGAVAGSGLMGRVAESVPAFASAWERATPIDQTKTVDGRTVTVVRAYVDANQILIGMTARDGGRELAELGRVEVRVDGFGEALGLGGVGDSNRVETAHLLTFVTPVGVGDEVGITLVAWDLPAIFRFDVPNAGGRTIDPELRAHAGGVIVTLQSLTISPTVISGRLEFEGRPIETGESWSPIGSVTSRGTDAGIVIVQPYTDDSRIVTFRTVTGSDAPAGTWTIKIDEIVGHEHGEQVRLAGPWVFEVPMP
;
A
#
# COMPACT_ATOMS: atom_id res chain seq x y z
N MET A 1 16.78 22.22 31.97
CA MET A 1 17.38 21.57 30.79
C MET A 1 16.24 21.27 29.84
N ASN A 2 16.20 21.93 28.67
CA ASN A 2 15.07 21.84 27.76
C ASN A 2 15.13 20.51 27.00
N ILE A 3 14.15 19.63 27.21
CA ILE A 3 14.08 18.28 26.62
C ILE A 3 14.02 18.36 25.09
N GLU A 4 13.40 19.43 24.57
CA GLU A 4 13.22 19.68 23.14
C GLU A 4 14.56 19.96 22.44
N ALA A 5 15.40 20.83 23.01
CA ALA A 5 16.72 21.13 22.46
C ALA A 5 17.69 19.93 22.51
N ALA A 6 17.56 19.08 23.53
CA ALA A 6 18.36 17.86 23.63
C ALA A 6 17.90 16.77 22.64
N PHE A 7 16.63 16.79 22.23
CA PHE A 7 16.09 15.90 21.21
C PHE A 7 16.50 16.34 19.80
N GLU A 8 16.36 17.63 19.47
CA GLU A 8 16.79 18.20 18.18
C GLU A 8 18.28 17.95 17.93
N GLN A 9 19.14 18.19 18.93
CA GLN A 9 20.58 17.97 18.80
C GLN A 9 20.94 16.49 18.59
N ARG A 10 20.19 15.55 19.18
CA ARG A 10 20.38 14.11 18.96
C ARG A 10 19.88 13.68 17.58
N LEU A 11 18.82 14.29 17.08
CA LEU A 11 18.27 14.00 15.76
C LEU A 11 19.22 14.51 14.66
N GLU A 12 19.76 15.72 14.79
CA GLU A 12 20.79 16.24 13.89
C GLU A 12 22.04 15.36 13.87
N GLN A 13 22.53 14.92 15.03
CA GLN A 13 23.67 13.99 15.09
C GLN A 13 23.37 12.62 14.46
N ALA A 14 22.14 12.13 14.55
CA ALA A 14 21.74 10.86 13.96
C ALA A 14 21.60 10.95 12.42
N LEU A 15 21.16 12.11 11.89
CA LEU A 15 20.97 12.33 10.46
C LEU A 15 22.26 12.70 9.70
N LEU A 16 23.30 13.15 10.42
CA LEU A 16 24.62 13.43 9.85
C LEU A 16 25.51 12.19 9.69
N LEU A 17 25.07 11.02 10.14
CA LEU A 17 25.79 9.77 9.93
C LEU A 17 25.50 9.26 8.53
N ASP A 18 26.42 9.55 7.60
CA ASP A 18 26.52 8.82 6.33
C ASP A 18 26.88 7.36 6.68
N PRO A 19 25.94 6.40 6.54
CA PRO A 19 26.19 5.04 7.01
C PRO A 19 27.36 4.46 6.21
N ALA A 20 28.37 3.95 6.93
CA ALA A 20 29.48 3.27 6.29
C ALA A 20 28.95 2.20 5.32
N ALA A 21 29.55 2.05 4.14
CA ALA A 21 29.10 1.12 3.10
C ALA A 21 28.85 -0.32 3.63
N SER A 22 29.61 -0.75 4.63
CA SER A 22 29.42 -2.04 5.32
C SER A 22 28.10 -2.15 6.10
N THR A 23 27.56 -1.03 6.60
CA THR A 23 26.27 -0.97 7.29
C THR A 23 25.11 -1.11 6.30
N LEU A 24 25.21 -0.46 5.14
CA LEU A 24 24.25 -0.63 4.05
C LEU A 24 24.28 -2.07 3.52
N GLN A 25 25.46 -2.63 3.31
CA GLN A 25 25.64 -4.03 2.91
C GLN A 25 25.07 -5.01 3.95
N ALA A 26 25.26 -4.73 5.25
CA ALA A 26 24.68 -5.56 6.32
C ALA A 26 23.15 -5.46 6.39
N LEU A 27 22.57 -4.30 6.05
CA LEU A 27 21.12 -4.11 5.90
C LEU A 27 20.60 -4.91 4.70
N ASP A 28 21.23 -4.82 3.54
CA ASP A 28 20.89 -5.60 2.35
C ASP A 28 20.97 -7.10 2.64
N GLU A 29 22.05 -7.58 3.27
CA GLU A 29 22.18 -8.98 3.67
C GLU A 29 21.14 -9.42 4.71
N ARG A 30 20.66 -8.52 5.57
CA ARG A 30 19.56 -8.81 6.51
C ARG A 30 18.23 -8.91 5.76
N ILE A 31 17.97 -8.02 4.81
CA ILE A 31 16.77 -8.02 3.97
C ILE A 31 16.74 -9.31 3.13
N VAL A 32 17.84 -9.63 2.44
CA VAL A 32 17.99 -10.86 1.64
C VAL A 32 17.82 -12.11 2.53
N ARG A 33 18.41 -12.15 3.73
CA ARG A 33 18.21 -13.27 4.66
C ARG A 33 16.79 -13.35 5.22
N ALA A 34 16.12 -12.23 5.45
CA ALA A 34 14.74 -12.21 5.90
C ALA A 34 13.81 -12.77 4.80
N ILE A 35 14.02 -12.37 3.54
CA ILE A 35 13.33 -12.90 2.37
C ILE A 35 13.60 -14.41 2.23
N ALA A 36 14.86 -14.83 2.36
CA ALA A 36 15.25 -16.24 2.23
C ALA A 36 14.80 -17.14 3.40
N ARG A 37 14.48 -16.55 4.57
CA ARG A 37 14.00 -17.27 5.76
C ARG A 37 12.49 -17.39 5.84
N VAL A 38 11.74 -16.79 4.91
CA VAL A 38 10.31 -17.08 4.76
C VAL A 38 10.21 -18.58 4.47
N PRO A 39 9.71 -19.40 5.41
CA PRO A 39 9.65 -20.84 5.18
C PRO A 39 8.75 -21.07 3.98
N GLU A 40 9.20 -21.86 3.01
CA GLU A 40 8.30 -22.46 2.04
C GLU A 40 7.27 -23.27 2.83
N ALA A 41 6.11 -22.67 3.08
CA ALA A 41 5.01 -23.32 3.76
C ALA A 41 4.72 -24.60 2.97
N ARG A 42 5.03 -25.75 3.60
CA ARG A 42 4.80 -27.08 3.06
C ARG A 42 3.41 -27.11 2.44
N ALA A 43 3.37 -27.27 1.12
CA ALA A 43 2.14 -27.37 0.36
C ALA A 43 1.30 -28.52 0.93
N SER A 44 0.31 -28.19 1.74
CA SER A 44 -0.76 -29.13 2.06
C SER A 44 -1.48 -29.41 0.75
N ARG A 45 -1.37 -30.66 0.31
CA ARG A 45 -2.08 -31.21 -0.83
C ARG A 45 -3.58 -31.10 -0.58
N TRP A 46 -4.20 -29.96 -0.89
CA TRP A 46 -5.62 -29.84 -1.20
C TRP A 46 -5.77 -28.75 -2.26
N SER A 47 -6.43 -29.13 -3.34
CA SER A 47 -6.54 -28.44 -4.61
C SER A 47 -7.25 -27.10 -4.48
N LEU A 48 -6.49 -26.01 -4.62
CA LEU A 48 -6.99 -24.70 -4.99
C LEU A 48 -6.32 -24.30 -6.31
N ARG A 49 -7.16 -23.96 -7.28
CA ARG A 49 -6.78 -23.30 -8.53
C ARG A 49 -5.90 -22.10 -8.20
N ARG A 50 -4.84 -21.92 -9.01
CA ARG A 50 -3.85 -20.83 -8.97
C ARG A 50 -4.52 -19.48 -8.65
N ALA A 51 -4.46 -19.06 -7.41
CA ALA A 51 -4.44 -17.65 -7.05
C ALA A 51 -2.95 -17.28 -6.97
N SER A 52 -2.49 -16.45 -7.90
CA SER A 52 -1.16 -15.82 -7.86
C SER A 52 -1.02 -15.09 -6.53
N ARG A 53 0.11 -15.28 -5.84
CA ARG A 53 0.41 -14.71 -4.52
C ARG A 53 0.84 -13.24 -4.68
N PRO A 54 0.04 -12.22 -4.28
CA PRO A 54 0.37 -10.80 -4.50
C PRO A 54 0.95 -10.07 -3.26
N GLY A 55 1.38 -10.80 -2.23
CA GLY A 55 1.59 -10.22 -0.89
C GLY A 55 2.98 -9.64 -0.56
N LEU A 56 3.97 -9.69 -1.45
CA LEU A 56 5.37 -9.44 -1.06
C LEU A 56 5.83 -7.98 -1.23
N ALA A 57 5.22 -7.19 -2.13
CA ALA A 57 5.65 -5.81 -2.38
C ALA A 57 5.26 -4.84 -1.23
N PHE A 58 4.15 -5.07 -0.53
CA PHE A 58 3.75 -4.22 0.60
C PHE A 58 4.66 -4.36 1.84
N MET A 59 5.40 -5.47 1.96
CA MET A 59 6.22 -5.72 3.15
C MET A 59 7.50 -4.87 3.21
N LEU A 60 8.01 -4.38 2.08
CA LEU A 60 9.28 -3.65 2.04
C LEU A 60 9.20 -2.21 2.58
N LEU A 61 8.02 -1.58 2.57
CA LEU A 61 7.82 -0.24 3.13
C LEU A 61 7.62 -0.22 4.66
N ALA A 62 7.19 -1.33 5.26
CA ALA A 62 6.92 -1.40 6.70
C ALA A 62 8.18 -1.59 7.57
N VAL A 63 9.34 -1.91 6.98
CA VAL A 63 10.54 -2.33 7.74
C VAL A 63 11.37 -1.16 8.31
N LEU A 64 11.12 0.09 7.90
CA LEU A 64 11.98 1.23 8.30
C LEU A 64 11.41 2.14 9.40
N ALA A 65 10.17 1.97 9.85
CA ALA A 65 9.53 2.84 10.85
C ALA A 65 9.69 2.35 12.31
N GLY A 66 10.91 2.00 12.72
CA GLY A 66 11.24 1.60 14.09
C GLY A 66 11.45 2.77 15.06
N GLY A 67 10.51 3.72 15.13
CA GLY A 67 10.52 4.81 16.10
C GLY A 67 9.63 4.48 17.30
N ALA A 68 10.18 4.42 18.51
CA ALA A 68 9.42 4.16 19.72
C ALA A 68 8.50 5.34 20.08
N VAL A 69 7.27 5.36 19.54
CA VAL A 69 6.22 6.30 19.97
C VAL A 69 5.66 5.82 21.31
N ALA A 70 6.18 6.35 22.41
CA ALA A 70 5.68 6.08 23.75
C ALA A 70 4.31 6.76 23.94
N GLY A 71 3.22 6.07 23.60
CA GLY A 71 1.86 6.53 23.87
C GLY A 71 0.78 6.09 22.89
N SER A 72 1.14 5.62 21.69
CA SER A 72 0.16 5.13 20.72
C SER A 72 -0.26 3.69 21.05
N GLY A 73 -1.58 3.43 21.04
CA GLY A 73 -2.11 2.07 21.10
C GLY A 73 -1.66 1.24 19.90
N LEU A 74 -1.82 -0.08 19.95
CA LEU A 74 -1.35 -1.02 18.91
C LEU A 74 -1.72 -0.55 17.49
N MET A 75 -2.96 -0.09 17.31
CA MET A 75 -3.45 0.40 16.02
C MET A 75 -2.79 1.71 15.55
N GLY A 76 -2.41 2.59 16.47
CA GLY A 76 -1.67 3.81 16.14
C GLY A 76 -0.30 3.49 15.56
N ARG A 77 0.41 2.51 16.13
CA ARG A 77 1.70 2.04 15.56
C ARG A 77 1.56 1.45 14.17
N VAL A 78 0.50 0.65 13.95
CA VAL A 78 0.20 0.08 12.63
C VAL A 78 -0.09 1.18 11.62
N ALA A 79 -0.89 2.20 11.99
CA ALA A 79 -1.18 3.34 11.14
C ALA A 79 0.05 4.19 10.81
N GLU A 80 0.91 4.44 11.80
CA GLU A 80 2.14 5.22 11.65
C GLU A 80 3.23 4.50 10.82
N SER A 81 3.06 3.21 10.53
CA SER A 81 4.06 2.42 9.78
C SER A 81 4.24 2.84 8.32
N VAL A 82 3.21 3.46 7.71
CA VAL A 82 3.23 3.95 6.33
C VAL A 82 2.52 5.31 6.28
N PRO A 83 3.10 6.36 5.66
CA PRO A 83 2.50 7.70 5.64
C PRO A 83 1.05 7.75 5.11
N ALA A 84 0.76 7.00 4.04
CA ALA A 84 -0.59 6.86 3.51
C ALA A 84 -1.59 6.28 4.54
N PHE A 85 -1.15 5.33 5.36
CA PHE A 85 -1.99 4.73 6.40
C PHE A 85 -2.21 5.68 7.56
N ALA A 86 -1.20 6.46 7.96
CA ALA A 86 -1.35 7.48 8.98
C ALA A 86 -2.40 8.53 8.55
N SER A 87 -2.26 9.07 7.34
CA SER A 87 -3.22 10.04 6.78
C SER A 87 -4.63 9.46 6.65
N ALA A 88 -4.77 8.21 6.20
CA ALA A 88 -6.08 7.55 6.12
C ALA A 88 -6.69 7.33 7.51
N TRP A 89 -5.87 6.91 8.49
CA TRP A 89 -6.29 6.60 9.85
C TRP A 89 -6.80 7.81 10.62
N GLU A 90 -6.16 8.97 10.42
CA GLU A 90 -6.60 10.25 10.99
C GLU A 90 -7.96 10.69 10.46
N ARG A 91 -8.27 10.34 9.21
CA ARG A 91 -9.52 10.67 8.50
C ARG A 91 -10.58 9.59 8.63
N ALA A 92 -10.24 8.44 9.20
CA ALA A 92 -11.11 7.27 9.23
C ALA A 92 -12.33 7.49 10.15
N THR A 93 -13.48 7.02 9.70
CA THR A 93 -14.74 7.04 10.46
C THR A 93 -14.69 5.98 11.55
N PRO A 94 -14.95 6.33 12.83
CA PRO A 94 -15.12 5.36 13.89
C PRO A 94 -16.30 4.43 13.60
N ILE A 95 -16.05 3.13 13.66
CA ILE A 95 -17.06 2.08 13.44
C ILE A 95 -17.43 1.41 14.75
N ASP A 96 -16.43 1.08 15.57
CA ASP A 96 -16.55 0.48 16.91
C ASP A 96 -17.53 -0.71 17.00
N GLN A 97 -17.62 -1.50 15.92
CA GLN A 97 -18.44 -2.72 15.91
C GLN A 97 -17.62 -3.90 16.41
N THR A 98 -18.10 -4.53 17.48
CA THR A 98 -17.48 -5.73 18.06
C THR A 98 -18.36 -6.95 17.88
N LYS A 99 -17.73 -8.08 17.54
CA LYS A 99 -18.37 -9.40 17.55
C LYS A 99 -17.49 -10.41 18.28
N THR A 100 -18.13 -11.23 19.10
CA THR A 100 -17.48 -12.33 19.81
C THR A 100 -18.10 -13.65 19.37
N VAL A 101 -17.28 -14.58 18.86
CA VAL A 101 -17.69 -15.94 18.49
C VAL A 101 -16.64 -16.91 19.05
N ASP A 102 -17.10 -17.95 19.75
CA ASP A 102 -16.23 -18.98 20.34
C ASP A 102 -15.08 -18.46 21.23
N GLY A 103 -15.34 -17.36 21.96
CA GLY A 103 -14.36 -16.71 22.84
C GLY A 103 -13.37 -15.78 22.13
N ARG A 104 -13.40 -15.72 20.80
CA ARG A 104 -12.64 -14.76 19.99
C ARG A 104 -13.46 -13.52 19.76
N THR A 105 -12.86 -12.37 20.04
CA THR A 105 -13.49 -11.05 19.86
C THR A 105 -12.77 -10.30 18.76
N VAL A 106 -13.51 -9.92 17.72
CA VAL A 106 -13.02 -9.06 16.64
C VAL A 106 -13.77 -7.74 16.70
N THR A 107 -13.03 -6.64 16.59
CA THR A 107 -13.58 -5.29 16.55
C THR A 107 -13.14 -4.60 15.26
N VAL A 108 -14.10 -4.09 14.49
CA VAL A 108 -13.83 -3.10 13.44
C VAL A 108 -13.79 -1.74 14.12
N VAL A 109 -12.60 -1.16 14.23
CA VAL A 109 -12.37 0.06 14.99
C VAL A 109 -12.70 1.27 14.15
N ARG A 110 -12.12 1.36 12.95
CA ARG A 110 -12.36 2.46 12.01
C ARG A 110 -12.34 1.96 10.57
N ALA A 111 -12.96 2.72 9.68
CA ALA A 111 -12.85 2.52 8.25
C ALA A 111 -12.71 3.87 7.52
N TYR A 112 -11.99 3.84 6.41
CA TYR A 112 -11.75 4.99 5.55
C TYR A 112 -11.95 4.56 4.09
N VAL A 113 -12.51 5.45 3.27
CA VAL A 113 -12.65 5.24 1.83
C VAL A 113 -12.27 6.50 1.08
N ASP A 114 -11.49 6.34 0.01
CA ASP A 114 -11.33 7.32 -1.06
C ASP A 114 -11.32 6.67 -2.44
N ALA A 115 -11.10 7.45 -3.49
CA ALA A 115 -11.09 6.98 -4.87
C ALA A 115 -10.05 5.88 -5.15
N ASN A 116 -9.02 5.73 -4.32
CA ASN A 116 -7.96 4.75 -4.53
C ASN A 116 -8.07 3.54 -3.60
N GLN A 117 -8.57 3.71 -2.39
CA GLN A 117 -8.58 2.62 -1.41
C GLN A 117 -9.70 2.66 -0.38
N ILE A 118 -10.05 1.45 0.06
CA ILE A 118 -10.79 1.19 1.28
C ILE A 118 -9.76 0.71 2.31
N LEU A 119 -9.70 1.35 3.47
CA LEU A 119 -8.83 0.98 4.59
C LEU A 119 -9.68 0.65 5.81
N ILE A 120 -9.46 -0.52 6.41
CA ILE A 120 -10.23 -1.02 7.55
C ILE A 120 -9.27 -1.40 8.67
N GLY A 121 -9.42 -0.75 9.82
CA GLY A 121 -8.69 -1.09 11.03
C GLY A 121 -9.46 -2.05 11.92
N MET A 122 -8.83 -3.16 12.26
CA MET A 122 -9.43 -4.23 13.02
C MET A 122 -8.54 -4.71 14.16
N THR A 123 -9.12 -5.00 15.31
CA THR A 123 -8.41 -5.74 16.36
C THR A 123 -9.04 -7.10 16.60
N ALA A 124 -8.22 -8.07 17.01
CA ALA A 124 -8.69 -9.38 17.43
C ALA A 124 -8.06 -9.78 18.78
N ARG A 125 -8.86 -10.45 19.61
CA ARG A 125 -8.46 -11.01 20.92
C ARG A 125 -8.98 -12.44 21.03
N ASP A 126 -8.16 -13.38 21.51
CA ASP A 126 -8.54 -14.80 21.62
C ASP A 126 -8.55 -15.31 23.06
N GLY A 127 -9.18 -14.60 24.01
CA GLY A 127 -9.47 -15.13 25.36
C GLY A 127 -8.30 -15.77 26.14
N GLY A 128 -7.03 -15.47 25.82
CA GLY A 128 -5.84 -16.09 26.40
C GLY A 128 -5.21 -17.26 25.61
N ARG A 129 -5.69 -17.56 24.41
CA ARG A 129 -5.08 -18.51 23.45
C ARG A 129 -4.05 -17.80 22.54
N GLU A 130 -3.36 -18.60 21.73
CA GLU A 130 -2.42 -18.14 20.69
C GLU A 130 -3.01 -16.98 19.87
N LEU A 131 -2.15 -16.06 19.40
CA LEU A 131 -2.59 -14.81 18.79
C LEU A 131 -3.55 -15.07 17.63
N ALA A 132 -4.72 -14.42 17.68
CA ALA A 132 -5.69 -14.48 16.61
C ALA A 132 -5.09 -13.77 15.38
N GLU A 133 -4.52 -14.55 14.47
CA GLU A 133 -4.39 -14.11 13.09
C GLU A 133 -5.80 -13.90 12.54
N LEU A 134 -6.09 -12.69 12.06
CA LEU A 134 -7.24 -12.50 11.19
C LEU A 134 -6.93 -13.32 9.94
N GLY A 135 -7.60 -14.46 9.79
CA GLY A 135 -7.46 -15.29 8.61
C GLY A 135 -8.06 -14.62 7.38
N ARG A 136 -8.90 -15.34 6.62
CA ARG A 136 -9.45 -14.73 5.40
C ARG A 136 -10.48 -13.65 5.75
N VAL A 137 -10.23 -12.42 5.29
CA VAL A 137 -11.20 -11.32 5.31
C VAL A 137 -11.62 -10.99 3.90
N GLU A 138 -12.92 -10.83 3.69
CA GLU A 138 -13.52 -10.37 2.45
C GLU A 138 -14.28 -9.06 2.70
N VAL A 139 -14.17 -8.13 1.76
CA VAL A 139 -14.93 -6.88 1.77
C VAL A 139 -15.84 -6.87 0.55
N ARG A 140 -17.12 -6.59 0.76
CA ARG A 140 -18.08 -6.31 -0.30
C ARG A 140 -18.53 -4.88 -0.20
N VAL A 141 -18.60 -4.21 -1.34
CA VAL A 141 -19.12 -2.85 -1.50
C VAL A 141 -20.50 -2.94 -2.12
N ASP A 142 -21.47 -2.30 -1.46
CA ASP A 142 -22.86 -2.33 -1.89
C ASP A 142 -23.01 -1.78 -3.31
N GLY A 143 -23.64 -2.56 -4.19
CA GLY A 143 -23.79 -2.24 -5.61
C GLY A 143 -22.61 -2.62 -6.51
N PHE A 144 -21.43 -2.95 -5.95
CA PHE A 144 -20.21 -3.25 -6.72
C PHE A 144 -19.66 -4.66 -6.50
N GLY A 145 -20.06 -5.35 -5.43
CA GLY A 145 -19.62 -6.72 -5.15
C GLY A 145 -18.34 -6.79 -4.34
N GLU A 146 -17.54 -7.85 -4.50
CA GLU A 146 -16.30 -8.07 -3.74
C GLU A 146 -15.20 -7.06 -4.15
N ALA A 147 -14.65 -6.37 -3.17
CA ALA A 147 -13.50 -5.48 -3.34
C ALA A 147 -12.20 -6.28 -3.35
N LEU A 148 -11.29 -5.93 -4.26
CA LEU A 148 -10.00 -6.59 -4.38
C LEU A 148 -9.09 -6.22 -3.19
N GLY A 149 -8.64 -7.23 -2.43
CA GLY A 149 -7.66 -7.04 -1.36
C GLY A 149 -6.26 -6.70 -1.89
N LEU A 150 -5.66 -5.64 -1.37
CA LEU A 150 -4.30 -5.20 -1.70
C LEU A 150 -3.25 -5.70 -0.69
N GLY A 151 -3.69 -6.04 0.51
CA GLY A 151 -2.85 -6.54 1.58
C GLY A 151 -3.22 -5.90 2.92
N GLY A 152 -2.37 -6.13 3.91
CA GLY A 152 -2.51 -5.49 5.21
C GLY A 152 -1.21 -5.52 5.98
N VAL A 153 -1.12 -4.62 6.94
CA VAL A 153 -0.05 -4.58 7.95
C VAL A 153 -0.68 -4.85 9.31
N GLY A 154 0.11 -5.41 10.22
CA GLY A 154 -0.38 -5.68 11.55
C GLY A 154 0.72 -5.68 12.59
N ASP A 155 0.30 -5.54 13.83
CA ASP A 155 1.13 -5.61 15.02
C ASP A 155 0.39 -6.44 16.07
N SER A 156 1.12 -6.98 17.02
CA SER A 156 0.54 -7.81 18.08
C SER A 156 1.23 -7.61 19.42
N ASN A 157 0.47 -7.85 20.48
CA ASN A 157 0.98 -8.02 21.83
C ASN A 157 0.42 -9.32 22.41
N ARG A 158 0.63 -9.61 23.71
CA ARG A 158 0.20 -10.89 24.31
C ARG A 158 -1.32 -11.11 24.36
N VAL A 159 -2.13 -10.08 24.14
CA VAL A 159 -3.58 -10.11 24.38
C VAL A 159 -4.36 -9.75 23.12
N GLU A 160 -3.76 -9.02 22.19
CA GLU A 160 -4.44 -8.42 21.05
C GLU A 160 -3.53 -8.38 19.82
N THR A 161 -4.15 -8.60 18.65
CA THR A 161 -3.59 -8.28 17.34
C THR A 161 -4.35 -7.08 16.75
N ALA A 162 -3.63 -6.22 16.02
CA ALA A 162 -4.19 -5.11 15.28
C ALA A 162 -3.78 -5.25 13.81
N HIS A 163 -4.72 -4.98 12.92
CA HIS A 163 -4.51 -5.05 11.49
C HIS A 163 -5.10 -3.82 10.80
N LEU A 164 -4.36 -3.25 9.85
CA LEU A 164 -4.89 -2.36 8.83
C LEU A 164 -4.95 -3.13 7.52
N LEU A 165 -6.15 -3.34 7.02
CA LEU A 165 -6.43 -4.03 5.77
C LEU A 165 -6.75 -3.01 4.69
N THR A 166 -6.26 -3.25 3.47
CA THR A 166 -6.45 -2.35 2.33
C THR A 166 -7.07 -3.07 1.15
N PHE A 167 -8.01 -2.41 0.49
CA PHE A 167 -8.72 -2.91 -0.68
C PHE A 167 -8.81 -1.81 -1.74
N VAL A 168 -9.00 -2.20 -3.01
CA VAL A 168 -9.30 -1.27 -4.10
C VAL A 168 -10.72 -0.76 -3.96
N THR A 169 -10.91 0.55 -4.05
CA THR A 169 -12.24 1.14 -4.19
C THR A 169 -12.74 0.93 -5.61
N PRO A 170 -13.92 0.31 -5.80
CA PRO A 170 -14.52 0.18 -7.14
C PRO A 170 -14.75 1.56 -7.79
N VAL A 171 -14.60 1.63 -9.11
CA VAL A 171 -14.86 2.86 -9.87
C VAL A 171 -16.36 3.19 -9.84
N GLY A 172 -16.70 4.45 -9.57
CA GLY A 172 -18.08 4.94 -9.58
C GLY A 172 -18.79 4.85 -8.22
N VAL A 173 -18.09 4.47 -7.16
CA VAL A 173 -18.61 4.56 -5.78
C VAL A 173 -18.94 6.02 -5.45
N GLY A 174 -20.13 6.24 -4.89
CA GLY A 174 -20.63 7.59 -4.54
C GLY A 174 -19.99 8.17 -3.27
N ASP A 175 -20.61 9.21 -2.73
CA ASP A 175 -20.12 9.96 -1.56
C ASP A 175 -20.23 9.17 -0.24
N GLU A 176 -21.02 8.11 -0.21
CA GLU A 176 -21.19 7.21 0.93
C GLU A 176 -21.16 5.76 0.43
N VAL A 177 -20.51 4.90 1.21
CA VAL A 177 -20.17 3.53 0.81
C VAL A 177 -20.66 2.54 1.85
N GLY A 178 -21.67 1.75 1.48
CA GLY A 178 -22.09 0.59 2.26
C GLY A 178 -21.06 -0.53 2.14
N ILE A 179 -20.51 -0.96 3.27
CA ILE A 179 -19.48 -2.01 3.36
C ILE A 179 -20.02 -3.20 4.15
N THR A 180 -19.91 -4.39 3.54
CA THR A 180 -20.05 -5.66 4.24
C THR A 180 -18.69 -6.33 4.36
N LEU A 181 -18.16 -6.42 5.59
CA LEU A 181 -16.94 -7.15 5.89
C LEU A 181 -17.26 -8.54 6.44
N VAL A 182 -16.65 -9.57 5.87
CA VAL A 182 -16.76 -10.96 6.31
C VAL A 182 -15.39 -11.44 6.77
N ALA A 183 -15.24 -11.65 8.06
CA ALA A 183 -14.17 -12.51 8.57
C ALA A 183 -14.65 -13.96 8.39
N TRP A 184 -13.87 -14.81 7.74
CA TRP A 184 -14.28 -16.20 7.48
C TRP A 184 -13.89 -17.14 8.62
N ASP A 185 -12.72 -16.91 9.20
CA ASP A 185 -12.16 -17.73 10.28
C ASP A 185 -12.87 -17.48 11.63
N LEU A 186 -13.56 -16.34 11.73
CA LEU A 186 -14.55 -16.04 12.74
C LEU A 186 -15.82 -15.71 11.96
N PRO A 187 -16.91 -16.51 11.97
CA PRO A 187 -18.08 -16.32 11.11
C PRO A 187 -18.88 -15.06 11.51
N ALA A 188 -18.27 -13.91 11.31
CA ALA A 188 -18.64 -12.59 11.80
C ALA A 188 -18.75 -11.67 10.60
N ILE A 189 -19.96 -11.13 10.43
CA ILE A 189 -20.30 -10.22 9.36
C ILE A 189 -20.52 -8.84 9.96
N PHE A 190 -19.77 -7.86 9.52
CA PHE A 190 -19.92 -6.46 9.91
C PHE A 190 -20.54 -5.69 8.75
N ARG A 191 -21.46 -4.76 9.06
CA ARG A 191 -22.11 -3.91 8.07
C ARG A 191 -22.11 -2.48 8.58
N PHE A 192 -21.57 -1.57 7.79
CA PHE A 192 -21.45 -0.16 8.16
C PHE A 192 -21.30 0.69 6.90
N ASP A 193 -21.68 1.95 7.02
CA ASP A 193 -21.54 2.96 5.98
C ASP A 193 -20.33 3.85 6.30
N VAL A 194 -19.61 4.27 5.26
CA VAL A 194 -18.43 5.13 5.39
C VAL A 194 -18.53 6.25 4.36
N PRO A 195 -18.34 7.52 4.77
CA PRO A 195 -18.16 8.62 3.83
C PRO A 195 -16.96 8.36 2.92
N ASN A 196 -17.16 8.52 1.62
CA ASN A 196 -16.09 8.49 0.63
C ASN A 196 -15.44 9.87 0.58
N ALA A 197 -14.16 9.96 0.94
CA ALA A 197 -13.39 11.20 0.82
C ALA A 197 -13.16 11.61 -0.65
N GLY A 198 -13.55 10.75 -1.60
CA GLY A 198 -13.54 11.02 -3.01
C GLY A 198 -12.14 11.03 -3.59
N GLY A 199 -11.96 11.86 -4.62
CA GLY A 199 -10.75 11.91 -5.41
C GLY A 199 -11.13 12.19 -6.86
N ARG A 200 -10.11 12.28 -7.72
CA ARG A 200 -10.34 12.54 -9.13
C ARG A 200 -9.53 11.60 -9.97
N THR A 201 -10.21 10.93 -10.89
CA THR A 201 -9.64 10.06 -11.89
C THR A 201 -9.80 10.68 -13.26
N ILE A 202 -8.78 10.56 -14.09
CA ILE A 202 -8.84 10.83 -15.53
C ILE A 202 -8.08 9.75 -16.29
N ASP A 203 -8.42 9.60 -17.56
CA ASP A 203 -7.78 8.66 -18.49
C ASP A 203 -7.11 9.46 -19.62
N PRO A 204 -5.89 9.98 -19.41
CA PRO A 204 -5.33 10.99 -20.30
C PRO A 204 -4.71 10.41 -21.58
N GLU A 205 -4.43 9.09 -21.61
CA GLU A 205 -3.80 8.37 -22.73
C GLU A 205 -2.51 9.02 -23.28
N LEU A 206 -1.75 9.68 -22.39
CA LEU A 206 -0.55 10.40 -22.78
C LEU A 206 0.61 9.45 -23.01
N ARG A 207 1.44 9.73 -24.02
CA ARG A 207 2.61 8.91 -24.38
C ARG A 207 3.89 9.69 -24.20
N ALA A 208 4.91 9.04 -23.67
CA ALA A 208 6.27 9.56 -23.56
C ALA A 208 7.27 8.54 -24.12
N HIS A 209 8.39 9.02 -24.65
CA HIS A 209 9.40 8.20 -25.30
C HIS A 209 10.79 8.48 -24.71
N ALA A 210 11.49 7.44 -24.29
CA ALA A 210 12.89 7.49 -23.88
C ALA A 210 13.50 6.08 -23.94
N GLY A 211 14.81 5.97 -24.19
CA GLY A 211 15.51 4.69 -24.13
C GLY A 211 14.97 3.56 -25.03
N GLY A 212 14.27 3.89 -26.13
CA GLY A 212 13.63 2.89 -27.00
C GLY A 212 12.32 2.30 -26.47
N VAL A 213 11.82 2.79 -25.33
CA VAL A 213 10.55 2.40 -24.73
C VAL A 213 9.54 3.54 -24.80
N ILE A 214 8.31 3.18 -25.13
CA ILE A 214 7.14 4.05 -25.06
C ILE A 214 6.42 3.74 -23.76
N VAL A 215 6.15 4.77 -22.97
CA VAL A 215 5.32 4.66 -21.78
C VAL A 215 4.03 5.42 -22.02
N THR A 216 2.90 4.75 -21.86
CA THR A 216 1.57 5.35 -21.96
C THR A 216 0.96 5.47 -20.56
N LEU A 217 0.64 6.68 -20.13
CA LEU A 217 -0.17 6.92 -18.93
C LEU A 217 -1.65 6.74 -19.29
N GLN A 218 -2.20 5.59 -18.95
CA GLN A 218 -3.57 5.21 -19.26
C GLN A 218 -4.57 5.86 -18.31
N SER A 219 -4.26 5.91 -17.01
CA SER A 219 -5.10 6.54 -15.99
C SER A 219 -4.28 7.18 -14.88
N LEU A 220 -4.85 8.19 -14.24
CA LEU A 220 -4.31 8.87 -13.07
C LEU A 220 -5.44 9.18 -12.09
N THR A 221 -5.30 8.73 -10.84
CA THR A 221 -6.24 9.00 -9.75
C THR A 221 -5.53 9.73 -8.61
N ILE A 222 -5.93 10.97 -8.35
CA ILE A 222 -5.47 11.75 -7.20
C ILE A 222 -6.52 11.64 -6.09
N SER A 223 -6.10 11.16 -4.92
CA SER A 223 -6.95 11.06 -3.73
C SER A 223 -6.22 11.62 -2.50
N PRO A 224 -6.92 11.88 -1.38
CA PRO A 224 -6.31 12.45 -0.18
C PRO A 224 -5.16 11.61 0.40
N THR A 225 -5.20 10.29 0.29
CA THR A 225 -4.22 9.42 0.97
C THR A 225 -3.13 8.87 0.07
N VAL A 226 -3.44 8.63 -1.20
CA VAL A 226 -2.48 8.18 -2.21
C VAL A 226 -2.79 8.80 -3.57
N ILE A 227 -1.80 8.83 -4.43
CA ILE A 227 -1.97 9.00 -5.87
C ILE A 227 -1.75 7.63 -6.50
N SER A 228 -2.52 7.27 -7.51
CA SER A 228 -2.28 6.06 -8.29
C SER A 228 -2.40 6.36 -9.77
N GLY A 229 -1.84 5.48 -10.59
CA GLY A 229 -2.06 5.53 -12.02
C GLY A 229 -1.66 4.23 -12.69
N ARG A 230 -2.08 4.09 -13.95
CA ARG A 230 -1.81 2.91 -14.76
C ARG A 230 -0.90 3.29 -15.93
N LEU A 231 0.24 2.63 -16.01
CA LEU A 231 1.21 2.78 -17.08
C LEU A 231 1.17 1.54 -17.96
N GLU A 232 1.23 1.73 -19.26
CA GLU A 232 1.48 0.67 -20.24
C GLU A 232 2.83 0.91 -20.90
N PHE A 233 3.58 -0.16 -21.06
CA PHE A 233 4.92 -0.13 -21.64
C PHE A 233 4.95 -0.85 -22.99
N GLU A 234 5.52 -0.19 -24.00
CA GLU A 234 5.76 -0.75 -25.33
C GLU A 234 7.25 -0.61 -25.71
N GLY A 235 7.78 -1.59 -26.45
CA GLY A 235 9.18 -1.61 -26.90
C GLY A 235 10.04 -2.67 -26.20
N ARG A 236 11.22 -2.95 -26.76
CA ARG A 236 12.17 -3.90 -26.18
C ARG A 236 13.03 -3.22 -25.11
N PRO A 237 13.42 -3.92 -24.04
CA PRO A 237 13.26 -5.36 -23.76
C PRO A 237 11.93 -5.78 -23.10
N ILE A 238 10.92 -4.92 -23.01
CA ILE A 238 9.72 -5.13 -22.17
C ILE A 238 8.79 -6.24 -22.70
N GLU A 239 8.91 -6.62 -23.97
CA GLU A 239 8.10 -7.65 -24.63
C GLU A 239 8.28 -9.09 -24.09
N THR A 240 9.26 -9.34 -23.22
CA THR A 240 9.65 -10.71 -22.79
C THR A 240 8.77 -11.33 -21.70
N GLY A 241 7.73 -10.63 -21.23
CA GLY A 241 6.79 -11.18 -20.23
C GLY A 241 7.28 -11.10 -18.78
N GLU A 242 8.41 -10.45 -18.52
CA GLU A 242 8.95 -10.26 -17.18
C GLU A 242 8.29 -9.07 -16.46
N SER A 243 8.32 -9.03 -15.13
CA SER A 243 7.70 -7.95 -14.35
C SER A 243 8.55 -6.69 -14.37
N TRP A 244 7.96 -5.57 -14.77
CA TRP A 244 8.61 -4.26 -14.81
C TRP A 244 8.13 -3.34 -13.69
N SER A 245 8.98 -2.39 -13.32
CA SER A 245 8.87 -1.60 -12.10
C SER A 245 9.32 -0.16 -12.38
N PRO A 246 8.40 0.80 -12.52
CA PRO A 246 8.76 2.21 -12.72
C PRO A 246 9.28 2.84 -11.42
N ILE A 247 10.37 3.58 -11.53
CA ILE A 247 10.92 4.42 -10.46
C ILE A 247 10.78 5.87 -10.91
N GLY A 248 10.21 6.70 -10.05
CA GLY A 248 9.92 8.08 -10.40
C GLY A 248 9.22 8.86 -9.29
N SER A 249 8.61 9.97 -9.70
CA SER A 249 7.93 10.90 -8.80
C SER A 249 6.64 11.42 -9.44
N VAL A 250 5.73 11.85 -8.56
CA VAL A 250 4.54 12.61 -8.90
C VAL A 250 4.62 13.93 -8.16
N THR A 251 4.52 15.03 -8.91
CA THR A 251 4.64 16.39 -8.35
C THR A 251 3.48 17.26 -8.80
N SER A 252 3.03 18.13 -7.90
CA SER A 252 2.08 19.23 -8.14
C SER A 252 2.23 20.22 -7.00
N ARG A 253 1.78 21.48 -7.14
CA ARG A 253 1.97 22.57 -6.15
C ARG A 253 1.95 22.11 -4.68
N GLY A 254 3.13 22.00 -4.06
CA GLY A 254 3.29 21.63 -2.65
C GLY A 254 3.27 20.12 -2.34
N THR A 255 3.04 19.27 -3.34
CA THR A 255 3.15 17.81 -3.30
C THR A 255 4.36 17.36 -4.11
N ASP A 256 5.26 16.64 -3.45
CA ASP A 256 6.32 15.87 -4.09
C ASP A 256 6.29 14.47 -3.46
N ALA A 257 5.88 13.49 -4.26
CA ALA A 257 5.65 12.14 -3.78
C ALA A 257 6.37 11.13 -4.67
N GLY A 258 7.25 10.35 -4.06
CA GLY A 258 7.90 9.23 -4.73
C GLY A 258 6.89 8.18 -5.17
N ILE A 259 7.13 7.61 -6.34
CA ILE A 259 6.36 6.47 -6.86
C ILE A 259 6.80 5.19 -6.15
N VAL A 260 5.83 4.49 -5.60
CA VAL A 260 5.92 3.14 -5.07
C VAL A 260 5.09 2.21 -5.94
N ILE A 261 5.63 1.04 -6.22
CA ILE A 261 4.97 0.10 -7.11
C ILE A 261 4.09 -0.83 -6.28
N VAL A 262 2.85 -0.99 -6.73
CA VAL A 262 2.02 -2.12 -6.31
C VAL A 262 1.97 -3.08 -7.48
N GLN A 263 2.39 -4.33 -7.26
CA GLN A 263 2.57 -5.38 -8.27
C GLN A 263 1.48 -5.41 -9.37
N PRO A 264 1.82 -5.84 -10.60
CA PRO A 264 0.87 -5.93 -11.71
C PRO A 264 -0.26 -6.91 -11.39
N TYR A 265 -1.49 -6.41 -11.38
CA TYR A 265 -2.72 -7.20 -11.19
C TYR A 265 -3.23 -7.83 -12.50
N THR A 266 -2.41 -7.83 -13.55
CA THR A 266 -2.81 -8.27 -14.89
C THR A 266 -1.91 -9.38 -15.39
N ASP A 267 -2.50 -10.33 -16.12
CA ASP A 267 -1.77 -11.33 -16.91
C ASP A 267 -0.88 -10.68 -17.99
N ASP A 268 -1.07 -9.38 -18.25
CA ASP A 268 -0.24 -8.57 -19.12
C ASP A 268 0.83 -7.84 -18.30
N SER A 269 2.09 -8.31 -18.39
CA SER A 269 3.24 -7.73 -17.70
C SER A 269 3.62 -6.32 -18.16
N ARG A 270 3.00 -5.84 -19.25
CA ARG A 270 3.24 -4.51 -19.82
C ARG A 270 2.47 -3.42 -19.11
N ILE A 271 1.44 -3.78 -18.33
CA ILE A 271 0.62 -2.83 -17.59
C ILE A 271 1.03 -2.86 -16.12
N VAL A 272 1.42 -1.70 -15.60
CA VAL A 272 1.80 -1.53 -14.20
C VAL A 272 0.91 -0.48 -13.56
N THR A 273 0.41 -0.79 -12.37
CA THR A 273 -0.23 0.20 -11.51
C THR A 273 0.80 0.74 -10.54
N PHE A 274 0.98 2.05 -10.52
CA PHE A 274 1.82 2.71 -9.53
C PHE A 274 0.96 3.36 -8.46
N ARG A 275 1.53 3.56 -7.27
CA ARG A 275 0.96 4.37 -6.20
C ARG A 275 2.02 5.30 -5.63
N THR A 276 1.63 6.30 -4.86
CA THR A 276 2.57 7.11 -4.07
C THR A 276 2.42 6.79 -2.59
N VAL A 277 3.40 7.21 -1.78
CA VAL A 277 3.34 7.09 -0.31
C VAL A 277 2.39 8.10 0.34
N THR A 278 1.99 9.14 -0.39
CA THR A 278 1.17 10.26 0.08
C THR A 278 0.20 10.71 -1.01
N GLY A 279 -0.96 11.23 -0.61
CA GLY A 279 -1.97 11.77 -1.51
C GLY A 279 -1.97 13.30 -1.57
N SER A 280 -3.09 13.87 -2.01
CA SER A 280 -3.34 15.30 -1.99
C SER A 280 -4.83 15.61 -1.85
N ASP A 281 -5.15 16.56 -1.00
CA ASP A 281 -6.49 17.15 -0.87
C ASP A 281 -6.83 18.14 -2.00
N ALA A 282 -5.84 18.51 -2.82
CA ALA A 282 -5.99 19.45 -3.93
C ALA A 282 -5.77 18.72 -5.26
N PRO A 283 -6.75 17.93 -5.74
CA PRO A 283 -6.58 17.14 -6.96
C PRO A 283 -6.53 17.97 -8.24
N ALA A 284 -6.94 19.24 -8.20
CA ALA A 284 -6.98 20.14 -9.34
C ALA A 284 -5.60 20.74 -9.69
N GLY A 285 -5.42 21.09 -10.97
CA GLY A 285 -4.20 21.73 -11.48
C GLY A 285 -3.32 20.80 -12.30
N THR A 286 -2.12 21.24 -12.64
CA THR A 286 -1.18 20.45 -13.44
C THR A 286 -0.37 19.53 -12.56
N TRP A 287 -0.45 18.24 -12.85
CA TRP A 287 0.37 17.20 -12.22
C TRP A 287 1.47 16.77 -13.18
N THR A 288 2.69 16.66 -12.66
CA THR A 288 3.83 16.13 -13.41
C THR A 288 4.18 14.76 -12.89
N ILE A 289 4.06 13.75 -13.74
CA ILE A 289 4.50 12.39 -13.47
C ILE A 289 5.79 12.19 -14.22
N LYS A 290 6.87 11.90 -13.50
CA LYS A 290 8.20 11.68 -14.06
C LYS A 290 8.66 10.29 -13.70
N ILE A 291 8.87 9.45 -14.71
CA ILE A 291 9.52 8.15 -14.56
C ILE A 291 10.97 8.32 -14.97
N ASP A 292 11.88 8.16 -14.01
CA ASP A 292 13.33 8.30 -14.23
C ASP A 292 13.93 6.99 -14.74
N GLU A 293 13.33 5.87 -14.35
CA GLU A 293 13.85 4.55 -14.64
C GLU A 293 12.72 3.51 -14.68
N ILE A 294 12.88 2.48 -15.50
CA ILE A 294 12.09 1.26 -15.43
C ILE A 294 13.04 0.09 -15.16
N VAL A 295 12.80 -0.63 -14.06
CA VAL A 295 13.58 -1.80 -13.66
C VAL A 295 12.77 -3.05 -13.95
N GLY A 296 13.41 -4.05 -14.54
CA GLY A 296 12.83 -5.37 -14.76
C GLY A 296 13.89 -6.44 -14.66
N HIS A 297 13.56 -7.62 -15.15
CA HIS A 297 14.54 -8.68 -15.36
C HIS A 297 14.48 -9.09 -16.85
N GLU A 298 15.59 -9.61 -17.36
CA GLU A 298 15.67 -10.27 -18.66
C GLU A 298 16.61 -11.47 -18.53
N HIS A 299 16.13 -12.67 -18.84
CA HIS A 299 16.91 -13.91 -18.69
C HIS A 299 17.47 -14.12 -17.28
N GLY A 300 16.75 -13.63 -16.26
CA GLY A 300 17.16 -13.72 -14.86
C GLY A 300 18.18 -12.67 -14.41
N GLU A 301 18.62 -11.78 -15.29
CA GLU A 301 19.46 -10.62 -14.93
C GLU A 301 18.59 -9.38 -14.76
N GLN A 302 18.91 -8.55 -13.77
CA GLN A 302 18.20 -7.27 -13.61
C GLN A 302 18.57 -6.32 -14.76
N VAL A 303 17.56 -5.80 -15.44
CA VAL A 303 17.70 -4.80 -16.50
C VAL A 303 17.13 -3.47 -16.03
N ARG A 304 17.86 -2.39 -16.34
CA ARG A 304 17.58 -1.02 -15.92
C ARG A 304 17.50 -0.13 -17.15
N LEU A 305 16.35 0.48 -17.40
CA LEU A 305 16.09 1.33 -18.56
C LEU A 305 16.00 2.78 -18.12
N ALA A 306 16.88 3.63 -18.63
CA ALA A 306 16.94 5.04 -18.26
C ALA A 306 15.90 5.88 -19.03
N GLY A 307 15.19 6.75 -18.29
CA GLY A 307 14.27 7.75 -18.81
C GLY A 307 14.98 9.08 -19.20
N PRO A 308 14.30 10.23 -19.09
CA PRO A 308 13.02 10.45 -18.42
C PRO A 308 11.80 10.25 -19.33
N TRP A 309 10.74 9.66 -18.79
CA TRP A 309 9.38 9.76 -19.33
C TRP A 309 8.60 10.76 -18.49
N VAL A 310 8.18 11.87 -19.08
CA VAL A 310 7.50 12.97 -18.38
C VAL A 310 6.10 13.16 -18.93
N PHE A 311 5.12 13.21 -18.05
CA PHE A 311 3.72 13.48 -18.35
C PHE A 311 3.28 14.74 -17.60
N GLU A 312 2.77 15.73 -18.33
CA GLU A 312 2.10 16.88 -17.76
C GLU A 312 0.60 16.70 -17.92
N VAL A 313 -0.10 16.58 -16.80
CA VAL A 313 -1.48 16.14 -16.76
C VAL A 313 -2.35 17.24 -16.16
N PRO A 314 -3.18 17.92 -16.95
CA PRO A 314 -4.13 18.89 -16.43
C PRO A 314 -5.30 18.18 -15.75
N MET A 315 -5.44 18.35 -14.44
CA MET A 315 -6.61 17.91 -13.67
C MET A 315 -7.61 19.06 -13.54
N PRO A 316 -8.91 18.83 -13.86
CA PRO A 316 -9.95 19.87 -13.88
C PRO A 316 -10.38 20.34 -12.48
#